data_AF-A0A6P6EYF5-F1
#
_entry.id   AF-A0A6P6EYF5-F1
#
_cell.length_a   1.000
_cell.length_b   1.000
_cell.length_c   1.000
_cell.angle_alpha   90.00
_cell.angle_beta   90.00
_cell.angle_gamma   90.00
#
_symmetry.space_group_name_H-M   'P 1'
#
loop_
_entity.id
_entity.type
_entity.pdbx_description
1 polymer ?
#
loop_
_entity_poly.entity_id
_entity_poly.type
_entity_poly.pdbx_seq_one_letter_code
_entity_poly.pdbx_strand_id
1 'polypeptide(L)'
;MERSEQGTRGDQSHSQCWAWPEDQGHLGPEERDRPVLSPQTQPQPRNGLSLSLLPPELLLAVLSRLPPRVLLKRCRHVCRTWRSLVDSKALWLLMLARDHSASGRALLALVRSCLPPAGDATPGPLIPFCSLRPVGRNLIRNPCGQEGLQKWSFQHSGDGWVVENNLIPVPGAPSQTCFVTSYRWCSKKQILNLEAEGLWPELLDSGKIDICVSDWWGTRHECGGRYKLLVQLLDANKTILHEFSDMRVTIAHPNSMYFQVTHVFSNIKVGVRFVSFEHLGKDTLYWAGHYGTRMTNSSVTVRVSQP
;
A
#
# COMPACT_ATOMS: atom_id res chain seq x y z
N MET A 1 10.89 60.49 15.91
CA MET A 1 11.74 61.36 15.08
C MET A 1 12.25 60.49 13.94
N GLU A 2 11.94 60.64 12.67
CA GLU A 2 11.19 61.58 11.81
C GLU A 2 10.66 60.70 10.63
N ARG A 3 9.40 60.80 10.16
CA ARG A 3 8.91 61.66 9.04
C ARG A 3 9.90 61.71 7.86
N SER A 4 9.54 61.53 6.59
CA SER A 4 8.34 61.93 5.81
C SER A 4 8.47 61.23 4.42
N GLU A 5 7.41 60.69 3.80
CA GLU A 5 6.51 61.33 2.79
C GLU A 5 7.21 61.71 1.46
N GLN A 6 6.68 61.56 0.24
CA GLN A 6 5.35 61.32 -0.37
C GLN A 6 5.59 60.97 -1.86
N GLY A 7 4.77 60.14 -2.53
CA GLY A 7 3.63 60.57 -3.37
C GLY A 7 3.88 60.14 -4.84
N THR A 8 2.94 59.89 -5.76
CA THR A 8 1.46 59.95 -5.82
C THR A 8 1.02 59.46 -7.22
N ARG A 9 -0.31 59.27 -7.37
CA ARG A 9 -1.15 59.05 -8.59
C ARG A 9 -1.33 57.59 -9.02
N GLY A 10 -2.52 57.01 -9.10
CA GLY A 10 -3.89 57.55 -9.11
C GLY A 10 -4.56 57.18 -10.43
N ASP A 11 -5.62 56.35 -10.40
CA ASP A 11 -6.86 56.68 -11.10
C ASP A 11 -8.03 55.79 -10.67
N GLN A 12 -9.16 56.46 -10.43
CA GLN A 12 -10.50 55.91 -10.25
C GLN A 12 -11.26 56.11 -11.57
N SER A 13 -12.20 55.21 -11.92
CA SER A 13 -13.56 55.63 -12.29
C SER A 13 -14.49 54.48 -12.71
N HIS A 14 -15.67 54.46 -12.07
CA HIS A 14 -17.04 54.31 -12.63
C HIS A 14 -17.36 53.03 -13.44
N SER A 15 -18.27 52.12 -13.02
CA SER A 15 -19.70 52.24 -12.65
C SER A 15 -20.58 52.82 -13.75
N GLN A 16 -21.43 51.99 -14.38
CA GLN A 16 -22.83 52.32 -14.66
C GLN A 16 -23.65 51.14 -15.22
N CYS A 17 -24.77 50.90 -14.54
CA CYS A 17 -25.96 50.23 -15.02
C CYS A 17 -26.61 51.01 -16.16
N TRP A 18 -27.32 50.32 -17.07
CA TRP A 18 -28.38 50.94 -17.84
C TRP A 18 -29.63 50.05 -17.85
N ALA A 19 -30.72 50.67 -17.41
CA ALA A 19 -32.09 50.17 -17.45
C ALA A 19 -32.73 50.44 -18.82
N TRP A 20 -33.87 49.77 -19.01
CA TRP A 20 -34.84 49.72 -20.11
C TRP A 20 -35.17 51.05 -20.83
N PRO A 21 -35.80 50.92 -22.01
CA PRO A 21 -37.13 51.52 -22.15
C PRO A 21 -38.18 50.56 -22.74
N GLU A 22 -39.35 50.56 -22.10
CA GLU A 22 -40.64 50.32 -22.77
C GLU A 22 -40.91 51.49 -23.73
N ASP A 23 -41.59 51.28 -24.86
CA ASP A 23 -42.94 51.81 -25.10
C ASP A 23 -43.50 51.45 -26.50
N GLN A 24 -44.83 51.40 -26.55
CA GLN A 24 -45.78 51.56 -27.67
C GLN A 24 -46.08 50.40 -28.63
N GLY A 25 -47.32 49.93 -28.51
CA GLY A 25 -47.96 49.00 -29.44
C GLY A 25 -48.56 49.66 -30.68
N HIS A 26 -48.86 48.80 -31.65
CA HIS A 26 -49.86 49.06 -32.68
C HIS A 26 -50.61 47.75 -32.99
N LEU A 27 -51.94 47.84 -32.97
CA LEU A 27 -52.91 46.83 -33.40
C LEU A 27 -53.09 46.90 -34.93
N GLY A 28 -53.21 45.75 -35.59
CA GLY A 28 -53.71 45.62 -36.98
C GLY A 28 -53.44 44.23 -37.57
N PRO A 29 -54.31 43.67 -38.45
CA PRO A 29 -54.88 42.33 -38.24
C PRO A 29 -54.54 41.27 -39.33
N GLU A 30 -55.13 40.08 -39.15
CA GLU A 30 -55.40 39.01 -40.14
C GLU A 30 -54.34 37.90 -40.38
N GLU A 31 -54.52 36.82 -39.61
CA GLU A 31 -54.79 35.44 -40.07
C GLU A 31 -54.46 35.05 -41.53
N ARG A 32 -53.50 34.11 -41.71
CA ARG A 32 -53.71 32.79 -42.36
C ARG A 32 -52.42 31.96 -42.48
N ASP A 33 -52.62 30.64 -42.36
CA ASP A 33 -51.77 29.53 -42.80
C ASP A 33 -50.48 29.20 -42.04
N ARG A 34 -50.62 28.34 -41.00
CA ARG A 34 -49.55 27.41 -40.59
C ARG A 34 -49.86 26.02 -41.14
N PRO A 35 -48.92 25.35 -41.84
CA PRO A 35 -49.09 23.94 -42.18
C PRO A 35 -48.99 23.09 -40.91
N VAL A 36 -49.89 22.13 -40.77
CA VAL A 36 -49.88 21.08 -39.74
C VAL A 36 -48.59 20.26 -39.91
N LEU A 37 -47.67 20.38 -38.96
CA LEU A 37 -46.52 19.50 -38.84
C LEU A 37 -47.00 18.10 -38.45
N SER A 38 -46.72 17.13 -39.33
CA SER A 38 -46.85 15.69 -39.09
C SER A 38 -46.18 15.31 -37.75
N PRO A 39 -46.74 14.35 -36.99
CA PRO A 39 -46.16 13.96 -35.71
C PRO A 39 -44.76 13.40 -35.95
N GLN A 40 -43.74 14.10 -35.46
CA GLN A 40 -42.38 13.61 -35.44
C GLN A 40 -42.37 12.27 -34.70
N THR A 41 -42.01 11.22 -35.44
CA THR A 41 -41.70 9.91 -34.86
C THR A 41 -40.61 10.13 -33.82
N GLN A 42 -40.96 10.01 -32.53
CA GLN A 42 -39.98 9.97 -31.46
C GLN A 42 -38.96 8.87 -31.80
N PRO A 43 -37.64 9.15 -31.72
CA PRO A 43 -36.67 8.09 -31.87
C PRO A 43 -36.91 7.07 -30.75
N GLN A 44 -37.23 5.84 -31.14
CA GLN A 44 -37.33 4.68 -30.25
C GLN A 44 -36.16 4.72 -29.27
N PRO A 45 -36.37 4.45 -27.96
CA PRO A 45 -35.27 4.38 -27.02
C PRO A 45 -34.29 3.36 -27.58
N ARG A 46 -33.04 3.77 -27.83
CA ARG A 46 -31.97 2.82 -28.11
C ARG A 46 -32.08 1.77 -27.02
N ASN A 47 -32.33 0.52 -27.40
CA ASN A 47 -32.32 -0.63 -26.49
C ASN A 47 -30.93 -0.69 -25.86
N GLY A 48 -30.74 0.08 -24.79
CA GLY A 48 -29.52 0.11 -24.02
C GLY A 48 -29.44 -1.26 -23.38
N LEU A 49 -28.44 -2.03 -23.77
CA LEU A 49 -28.12 -3.29 -23.10
C LEU A 49 -27.87 -2.96 -21.62
N SER A 50 -28.87 -3.20 -20.77
CA SER A 50 -28.71 -3.01 -19.34
C SER A 50 -27.85 -4.14 -18.81
N LEU A 51 -26.76 -3.80 -18.10
CA LEU A 51 -25.90 -4.77 -17.42
C LEU A 51 -26.68 -5.64 -16.41
N SER A 52 -27.86 -5.18 -15.97
CA SER A 52 -28.76 -5.94 -15.09
C SER A 52 -29.45 -7.12 -15.79
N LEU A 53 -29.42 -7.19 -17.12
CA LEU A 53 -30.00 -8.26 -17.93
C LEU A 53 -28.98 -9.36 -18.27
N LEU A 54 -27.70 -9.16 -17.92
CA LEU A 54 -26.68 -10.17 -18.14
C LEU A 54 -26.89 -11.36 -17.19
N PRO A 55 -26.67 -12.60 -17.65
CA PRO A 55 -26.52 -13.75 -16.78
C PRO A 55 -25.48 -13.49 -15.66
N PRO A 56 -25.70 -14.02 -14.44
CA PRO A 56 -24.81 -13.81 -13.30
C PRO A 56 -23.33 -14.12 -13.60
N GLU A 57 -23.07 -15.12 -14.44
CA GLU A 57 -21.73 -15.57 -14.83
C GLU A 57 -21.01 -14.51 -15.67
N LEU A 58 -21.72 -13.89 -16.62
CA LEU A 58 -21.16 -12.82 -17.44
C LEU A 58 -20.94 -11.54 -16.62
N LEU A 59 -21.87 -11.25 -15.70
CA LEU A 59 -21.72 -10.13 -14.79
C LEU A 59 -20.53 -10.33 -13.83
N LEU A 60 -20.31 -11.54 -13.32
CA LEU A 60 -19.11 -11.90 -12.55
C LEU A 60 -17.83 -11.69 -13.36
N ALA A 61 -17.80 -12.12 -14.63
CA ALA A 61 -16.66 -11.91 -15.51
C ALA A 61 -16.35 -10.42 -15.68
N VAL A 62 -17.37 -9.57 -15.87
CA VAL A 62 -17.22 -8.11 -15.94
C VAL A 62 -16.72 -7.54 -14.62
N LEU A 63 -17.33 -7.89 -13.49
CA LEU A 63 -16.95 -7.39 -12.16
C LEU A 63 -15.52 -7.80 -11.79
N SER A 64 -15.08 -9.01 -12.15
CA SER A 64 -13.71 -9.49 -11.88
C SER A 64 -12.61 -8.66 -12.56
N ARG A 65 -12.98 -7.80 -13.51
CA ARG A 65 -12.06 -6.86 -14.16
C ARG A 65 -11.82 -5.58 -13.35
N LEU A 66 -12.68 -5.26 -12.39
CA LEU A 66 -12.63 -4.03 -11.62
C LEU A 66 -11.71 -4.14 -10.39
N PRO A 67 -11.10 -3.03 -9.93
CA PRO A 67 -10.30 -3.02 -8.71
C PRO A 67 -11.15 -3.38 -7.46
N PRO A 68 -10.59 -4.09 -6.46
CA PRO A 68 -11.30 -4.46 -5.21
C PRO A 68 -12.01 -3.28 -4.53
N ARG A 69 -11.35 -2.12 -4.50
CA ARG A 69 -11.89 -0.89 -3.89
C ARG A 69 -13.17 -0.41 -4.59
N VAL A 70 -13.24 -0.53 -5.92
CA VAL A 70 -14.44 -0.15 -6.70
C VAL A 70 -15.56 -1.15 -6.45
N LEU A 71 -15.23 -2.44 -6.42
CA LEU A 71 -16.19 -3.50 -6.12
C LEU A 71 -16.87 -3.29 -4.77
N LEU A 72 -16.06 -3.07 -3.73
CA LEU A 72 -16.54 -2.93 -2.36
C LEU A 72 -17.27 -1.61 -2.11
N LYS A 73 -16.76 -0.47 -2.63
CA LYS A 73 -17.32 0.86 -2.33
C LYS A 73 -18.40 1.34 -3.30
N ARG A 74 -18.49 0.77 -4.50
CA ARG A 74 -19.45 1.19 -5.53
C ARG A 74 -20.33 0.03 -5.98
N CYS A 75 -19.75 -1.02 -6.54
CA CYS A 75 -20.51 -2.12 -7.15
C CYS A 75 -21.43 -2.84 -6.14
N ARG A 76 -20.95 -3.10 -4.92
CA ARG A 76 -21.70 -3.73 -3.83
C ARG A 76 -22.97 -2.96 -3.42
N HIS A 77 -23.05 -1.67 -3.76
CA HIS A 77 -24.15 -0.78 -3.42
C HIS A 77 -25.13 -0.53 -4.58
N VAL A 78 -24.86 -1.06 -5.78
CA VAL A 78 -25.71 -0.84 -6.97
C VAL A 78 -27.08 -1.52 -6.82
N CYS A 79 -27.11 -2.82 -6.54
CA CYS A 79 -28.34 -3.58 -6.30
C CYS A 79 -28.06 -4.87 -5.51
N ARG A 80 -29.12 -5.59 -5.11
CA ARG A 80 -29.00 -6.85 -4.35
C ARG A 80 -28.22 -7.94 -5.11
N THR A 81 -28.42 -8.05 -6.42
CA THR A 81 -27.69 -9.01 -7.27
C THR A 81 -26.20 -8.71 -7.28
N TRP A 82 -25.81 -7.46 -7.51
CA TRP A 82 -24.40 -7.06 -7.51
C TRP A 82 -23.75 -7.27 -6.14
N ARG A 83 -24.46 -6.98 -5.05
CA ARG A 83 -23.99 -7.27 -3.70
C ARG A 83 -23.71 -8.76 -3.50
N SER A 84 -24.65 -9.62 -3.88
CA SER A 84 -24.49 -11.09 -3.78
C SER A 84 -23.26 -11.57 -4.55
N LEU A 85 -23.04 -11.05 -5.77
CA LEU A 85 -21.87 -11.40 -6.58
C LEU A 85 -20.55 -10.88 -5.96
N VAL A 86 -20.53 -9.65 -5.46
CA VAL A 86 -19.35 -9.07 -4.79
C VAL A 86 -18.98 -9.83 -3.51
N ASP A 87 -19.99 -10.30 -2.77
CA ASP A 87 -19.79 -11.05 -1.53
C ASP A 87 -19.49 -12.54 -1.81
N SER A 88 -19.60 -13.00 -3.06
CA SER A 88 -19.36 -14.39 -3.45
C SER A 88 -17.86 -14.73 -3.55
N LYS A 89 -17.48 -15.95 -3.13
CA LYS A 89 -16.11 -16.48 -3.31
C LYS A 89 -15.70 -16.53 -4.78
N ALA A 90 -16.66 -16.79 -5.68
CA ALA A 90 -16.43 -16.95 -7.11
C ALA A 90 -15.77 -15.71 -7.73
N LEU A 91 -16.23 -14.50 -7.39
CA LEU A 91 -15.67 -13.26 -7.92
C LEU A 91 -14.18 -13.13 -7.62
N TRP A 92 -13.80 -13.32 -6.36
CA TRP A 92 -12.42 -13.14 -5.90
C TRP A 92 -11.49 -14.24 -6.42
N LEU A 93 -11.98 -15.48 -6.52
CA LEU A 93 -11.25 -16.56 -7.17
C LEU A 93 -11.04 -16.30 -8.66
N LEU A 94 -12.04 -15.75 -9.36
CA LEU A 94 -11.90 -15.32 -10.77
C LEU A 94 -10.84 -14.23 -10.91
N MET A 95 -10.80 -13.26 -9.97
CA MET A 95 -9.76 -12.22 -9.98
C MET A 95 -8.36 -12.81 -9.83
N LEU A 96 -8.16 -13.75 -8.91
CA LEU A 96 -6.88 -14.44 -8.72
C LEU A 96 -6.49 -15.29 -9.93
N ALA A 97 -7.47 -15.94 -10.59
CA ALA A 97 -7.24 -16.77 -11.76
C ALA A 97 -6.80 -16.01 -13.02
N ARG A 98 -6.83 -14.67 -13.01
CA ARG A 98 -6.35 -13.85 -14.12
C ARG A 98 -4.83 -13.86 -14.28
N ASP A 99 -4.10 -14.13 -13.22
CA ASP A 99 -2.65 -14.31 -13.31
C ASP A 99 -2.36 -15.72 -13.80
N HIS A 100 -2.09 -15.83 -15.09
CA HIS A 100 -1.76 -17.09 -15.75
C HIS A 100 -0.29 -17.48 -15.61
N SER A 101 0.54 -16.75 -14.85
CA SER A 101 1.92 -17.15 -14.56
C SER A 101 1.96 -18.43 -13.71
N ALA A 102 3.13 -19.07 -13.65
CA ALA A 102 3.32 -20.23 -12.77
C ALA A 102 3.04 -19.85 -11.30
N SER A 103 3.50 -18.67 -10.87
CA SER A 103 3.26 -18.13 -9.52
C SER A 103 1.78 -17.86 -9.25
N GLY A 104 1.06 -17.27 -10.23
CA GLY A 104 -0.38 -17.02 -10.13
C GLY A 104 -1.20 -18.31 -9.99
N ARG A 105 -0.87 -19.33 -10.79
CA ARG A 105 -1.51 -20.66 -10.69
C ARG A 105 -1.22 -21.34 -9.35
N ALA A 106 0.03 -21.28 -8.87
CA ALA A 106 0.40 -21.84 -7.57
C ALA A 106 -0.34 -21.14 -6.43
N LEU A 107 -0.45 -19.81 -6.49
CA LEU A 107 -1.21 -19.04 -5.51
C LEU A 107 -2.68 -19.40 -5.52
N LEU A 108 -3.31 -19.49 -6.70
CA LEU A 108 -4.71 -19.87 -6.81
C LEU A 108 -4.97 -21.28 -6.26
N ALA A 109 -4.08 -22.23 -6.54
CA ALA A 109 -4.17 -23.60 -6.01
C ALA A 109 -4.07 -23.61 -4.48
N LEU A 110 -3.11 -22.87 -3.92
CA LEU A 110 -2.95 -22.71 -2.48
C LEU A 110 -4.20 -22.12 -1.83
N VAL A 111 -4.65 -20.97 -2.33
CA VAL A 111 -5.84 -20.27 -1.84
C VAL A 111 -7.05 -21.21 -1.82
N ARG A 112 -7.29 -21.97 -2.90
CA ARG A 112 -8.38 -22.94 -2.98
C ARG A 112 -8.27 -24.05 -1.93
N SER A 113 -7.06 -24.52 -1.64
CA SER A 113 -6.83 -25.56 -0.63
C SER A 113 -6.99 -25.09 0.81
N CYS A 114 -6.97 -23.77 1.04
CA CYS A 114 -7.02 -23.15 2.36
C CYS A 114 -8.33 -22.40 2.62
N LEU A 115 -9.35 -22.54 1.78
CA LEU A 115 -10.61 -21.83 2.00
C LEU A 115 -11.36 -22.39 3.22
N PRO A 116 -11.89 -21.52 4.09
CA PRO A 116 -12.74 -21.98 5.19
C PRO A 116 -14.04 -22.60 4.65
N PRO A 117 -14.65 -23.54 5.40
CA PRO A 117 -15.94 -24.15 5.08
C PRO A 117 -17.04 -23.11 4.85
N ALA A 118 -18.11 -23.50 4.16
CA ALA A 118 -19.16 -22.59 3.70
C ALA A 118 -20.07 -22.02 4.83
N GLY A 119 -19.82 -22.35 6.11
CA GLY A 119 -20.68 -22.01 7.24
C GLY A 119 -20.36 -20.71 7.98
N ASP A 120 -19.15 -20.16 7.86
CA ASP A 120 -18.77 -18.97 8.63
C ASP A 120 -19.16 -17.69 7.89
N ALA A 121 -20.33 -17.16 8.27
CA ALA A 121 -20.89 -15.93 7.73
C ALA A 121 -20.14 -14.69 8.26
N THR A 122 -19.23 -14.15 7.46
CA THR A 122 -18.71 -12.78 7.43
C THR A 122 -17.90 -12.63 6.13
N PRO A 123 -17.60 -11.43 5.60
CA PRO A 123 -16.92 -11.29 4.30
C PRO A 123 -15.66 -12.17 4.30
N GLY A 124 -15.68 -13.23 3.48
CA GLY A 124 -14.70 -14.31 3.57
C GLY A 124 -13.27 -13.78 3.39
N PRO A 125 -12.26 -14.55 3.82
CA PRO A 125 -10.86 -14.10 3.87
C PRO A 125 -10.30 -13.67 2.49
N LEU A 126 -10.96 -14.10 1.40
CA LEU A 126 -10.65 -13.67 0.03
C LEU A 126 -10.79 -12.16 -0.19
N ILE A 127 -11.75 -11.49 0.45
CA ILE A 127 -11.96 -10.04 0.28
C ILE A 127 -10.75 -9.25 0.78
N PRO A 128 -10.33 -9.37 2.07
CA PRO A 128 -9.13 -8.68 2.54
C PRO A 128 -7.87 -9.16 1.81
N PHE A 129 -7.74 -10.47 1.54
CA PHE A 129 -6.58 -11.01 0.81
C PHE A 129 -6.43 -10.37 -0.58
N CYS A 130 -7.48 -10.33 -1.40
CA CYS A 130 -7.43 -9.74 -2.74
C CYS A 130 -7.36 -8.20 -2.71
N SER A 131 -7.88 -7.56 -1.67
CA SER A 131 -7.83 -6.11 -1.51
C SER A 131 -6.44 -5.63 -1.11
N LEU A 132 -5.81 -6.33 -0.17
CA LEU A 132 -4.49 -5.99 0.38
C LEU A 132 -3.36 -6.53 -0.49
N ARG A 133 -3.57 -7.66 -1.18
CA ARG A 133 -2.56 -8.35 -2.01
C ARG A 133 -1.26 -8.58 -1.22
N PRO A 134 -1.29 -9.38 -0.14
CA PRO A 134 -0.14 -9.54 0.75
C PRO A 134 1.03 -10.32 0.12
N VAL A 135 0.75 -11.19 -0.85
CA VAL A 135 1.78 -12.03 -1.49
C VAL A 135 2.65 -11.19 -2.41
N GLY A 136 3.98 -11.27 -2.23
CA GLY A 136 4.99 -10.55 -3.00
C GLY A 136 5.15 -9.07 -2.63
N ARG A 137 4.31 -8.52 -1.75
CA ARG A 137 4.37 -7.12 -1.30
C ARG A 137 5.25 -7.00 -0.06
N ASN A 138 6.05 -5.92 0.04
CA ASN A 138 6.74 -5.59 1.28
C ASN A 138 5.71 -5.19 2.35
N LEU A 139 5.77 -5.85 3.51
CA LEU A 139 4.91 -5.63 4.67
C LEU A 139 5.52 -4.65 5.67
N ILE A 140 6.83 -4.35 5.57
CA ILE A 140 7.49 -3.33 6.37
C ILE A 140 7.03 -1.94 5.91
N ARG A 141 6.62 -1.10 6.86
CA ARG A 141 6.28 0.31 6.60
C ARG A 141 7.51 1.19 6.78
N ASN A 142 7.59 2.29 6.01
CA ASN A 142 8.70 3.24 6.05
C ASN A 142 10.10 2.55 6.03
N PRO A 143 10.39 1.66 5.07
CA PRO A 143 11.62 0.85 5.08
C PRO A 143 12.91 1.65 4.89
N CYS A 144 12.82 2.87 4.34
CA CYS A 144 13.97 3.72 4.01
C CYS A 144 14.00 5.03 4.80
N GLY A 145 13.05 5.28 5.70
CA GLY A 145 13.01 6.53 6.48
C GLY A 145 12.44 7.74 5.72
N GLN A 146 11.79 7.54 4.57
CA GLN A 146 11.16 8.63 3.82
C GLN A 146 10.03 9.33 4.58
N GLU A 147 9.45 8.67 5.58
CA GLU A 147 8.49 9.26 6.54
C GLU A 147 9.19 9.62 7.88
N GLY A 148 10.50 9.90 7.86
CA GLY A 148 11.30 10.13 9.06
C GLY A 148 11.32 8.91 9.98
N LEU A 149 11.16 9.11 11.28
CA LEU A 149 11.09 8.06 12.30
C LEU A 149 9.66 7.52 12.54
N GLN A 150 8.72 7.74 11.62
CA GLN A 150 7.37 7.22 11.74
C GLN A 150 7.31 5.71 11.47
N LYS A 151 6.26 5.04 11.98
CA LYS A 151 5.93 3.61 11.74
C LYS A 151 6.88 2.57 12.36
N TRP A 152 7.90 2.99 13.07
CA TRP A 152 8.84 2.13 13.79
C TRP A 152 8.81 2.45 15.29
N SER A 153 9.01 1.43 16.12
CA SER A 153 9.30 1.62 17.55
C SER A 153 10.82 1.69 17.73
N PHE A 154 11.32 2.80 18.27
CA PHE A 154 12.75 3.05 18.43
C PHE A 154 13.19 2.93 19.90
N GLN A 155 14.38 2.39 20.11
CA GLN A 155 15.16 2.63 21.33
C GLN A 155 16.40 3.44 20.95
N HIS A 156 16.52 4.61 21.58
CA HIS A 156 17.61 5.54 21.35
C HIS A 156 18.68 5.37 22.44
N SER A 157 19.95 5.39 22.01
CA SER A 157 21.11 5.50 22.88
C SER A 157 22.12 6.46 22.25
N GLY A 158 23.04 7.01 23.04
CA GLY A 158 23.93 8.07 22.53
C GLY A 158 23.10 9.26 22.05
N ASP A 159 23.40 9.78 20.86
CA ASP A 159 22.64 10.87 20.24
C ASP A 159 21.37 10.39 19.50
N GLY A 160 21.06 9.10 19.59
CA GLY A 160 19.84 8.52 19.03
C GLY A 160 19.92 8.19 17.55
N TRP A 161 18.77 8.24 16.88
CA TRP A 161 18.59 7.86 15.48
C TRP A 161 18.33 9.12 14.65
N VAL A 162 18.94 9.18 13.48
CA VAL A 162 18.63 10.17 12.45
C VAL A 162 18.29 9.49 11.13
N VAL A 163 17.62 10.20 10.24
CA VAL A 163 17.48 9.80 8.84
C VAL A 163 18.41 10.66 7.99
N GLU A 164 19.22 10.01 7.16
CA GLU A 164 20.15 10.66 6.24
C GLU A 164 20.01 10.09 4.82
N ASN A 165 20.63 10.76 3.84
CA ASN A 165 20.81 10.19 2.52
C ASN A 165 21.74 8.97 2.56
N ASN A 166 21.49 8.01 1.68
CA ASN A 166 22.41 6.90 1.47
C ASN A 166 23.76 7.43 0.96
N LEU A 167 24.87 6.84 1.44
CA LEU A 167 26.22 7.23 0.99
C LEU A 167 26.51 6.77 -0.43
N ILE A 168 25.94 5.63 -0.82
CA ILE A 168 25.96 5.08 -2.18
C ILE A 168 24.56 4.55 -2.49
N PRO A 169 24.13 4.54 -3.76
CA PRO A 169 22.80 4.03 -4.12
C PRO A 169 22.61 2.58 -3.67
N VAL A 170 21.50 2.32 -2.98
CA VAL A 170 21.09 0.96 -2.60
C VAL A 170 20.14 0.43 -3.68
N PRO A 171 20.51 -0.67 -4.38
CA PRO A 171 19.70 -1.22 -5.46
C PRO A 171 18.30 -1.62 -5.00
N GLY A 172 17.29 -1.29 -5.81
CA GLY A 172 15.89 -1.64 -5.55
C GLY A 172 15.23 -0.93 -4.38
N ALA A 173 15.90 0.02 -3.71
CA ALA A 173 15.30 0.75 -2.60
C ALA A 173 14.25 1.76 -3.09
N PRO A 174 13.07 1.84 -2.45
CA PRO A 174 12.01 2.80 -2.83
C PRO A 174 12.37 4.27 -2.53
N SER A 175 13.38 4.49 -1.69
CA SER A 175 13.99 5.81 -1.42
C SER A 175 15.48 5.63 -1.14
N GLN A 176 16.28 6.65 -1.44
CA GLN A 176 17.73 6.65 -1.21
C GLN A 176 18.12 7.34 0.11
N THR A 177 17.35 7.03 1.15
CA THR A 177 17.56 7.47 2.53
C THR A 177 17.77 6.26 3.44
N CYS A 178 18.40 6.46 4.61
CA CYS A 178 18.65 5.43 5.59
C CYS A 178 18.51 5.96 7.02
N PHE A 179 18.28 5.04 7.94
CA PHE A 179 18.34 5.30 9.37
C PHE A 179 19.78 5.10 9.85
N VAL A 180 20.31 6.04 10.64
CA VAL A 180 21.71 6.01 11.11
C VAL A 180 21.73 5.98 12.64
N THR A 181 22.49 5.04 13.21
CA THR A 181 22.68 4.94 14.66
C THR A 181 23.82 5.82 15.17
N SER A 182 23.83 6.04 16.47
CA SER A 182 24.92 6.72 17.18
C SER A 182 25.99 5.73 17.68
N TYR A 183 26.74 6.10 18.72
CA TYR A 183 27.89 5.37 19.29
C TYR A 183 27.52 4.32 20.36
N ARG A 184 26.25 4.27 20.77
CA ARG A 184 25.71 3.21 21.63
C ARG A 184 24.63 2.44 20.89
N TRP A 185 24.32 1.23 21.36
CA TRP A 185 23.32 0.38 20.74
C TRP A 185 21.97 1.08 20.65
N CYS A 186 21.57 1.37 19.42
CA CYS A 186 20.24 1.86 19.09
C CYS A 186 19.49 0.72 18.39
N SER A 187 18.21 0.56 18.68
CA SER A 187 17.36 -0.46 18.04
C SER A 187 16.13 0.18 17.43
N LYS A 188 15.59 -0.47 16.39
CA LYS A 188 14.23 -0.18 15.91
C LYS A 188 13.50 -1.45 15.51
N LYS A 189 12.19 -1.45 15.72
CA LYS A 189 11.34 -2.65 15.63
C LYS A 189 10.00 -2.38 14.96
N GLN A 190 9.53 -3.34 14.17
CA GLN A 190 8.13 -3.44 13.72
C GLN A 190 7.59 -4.84 14.03
N ILE A 191 6.36 -4.89 14.53
CA ILE A 191 5.60 -6.15 14.69
C ILE A 191 4.49 -6.15 13.65
N LEU A 192 4.60 -7.07 12.68
CA LEU A 192 3.65 -7.23 11.59
C LEU A 192 2.58 -8.22 11.99
N ASN A 193 1.31 -7.84 11.87
CA ASN A 193 0.18 -8.74 12.04
C ASN A 193 -0.22 -9.32 10.68
N LEU A 194 0.07 -10.60 10.45
CA LEU A 194 -0.15 -11.24 9.14
C LEU A 194 -1.64 -11.35 8.79
N GLU A 195 -2.49 -11.58 9.79
CA GLU A 195 -3.95 -11.63 9.60
C GLU A 195 -4.53 -10.26 9.21
N ALA A 196 -4.04 -9.19 9.85
CA ALA A 196 -4.42 -7.83 9.47
C ALA A 196 -3.94 -7.44 8.06
N GLU A 197 -2.90 -8.10 7.55
CA GLU A 197 -2.44 -7.96 6.16
C GLU A 197 -3.22 -8.86 5.18
N GLY A 198 -4.22 -9.61 5.66
CA GLY A 198 -5.13 -10.41 4.84
C GLY A 198 -4.74 -11.88 4.69
N LEU A 199 -3.73 -12.36 5.43
CA LEU A 199 -3.31 -13.76 5.45
C LEU A 199 -4.04 -14.48 6.58
N TRP A 200 -5.04 -15.29 6.26
CA TRP A 200 -5.89 -15.95 7.26
C TRP A 200 -5.24 -17.22 7.83
N PRO A 201 -5.69 -17.72 9.00
CA PRO A 201 -5.08 -18.85 9.71
C PRO A 201 -4.78 -20.09 8.85
N GLU A 202 -5.77 -20.59 8.09
CA GLU A 202 -5.65 -21.80 7.29
C GLU A 202 -4.63 -21.66 6.14
N LEU A 203 -4.41 -20.43 5.65
CA LEU A 203 -3.35 -20.14 4.69
C LEU A 203 -1.97 -20.09 5.35
N LEU A 204 -1.88 -19.47 6.53
CA LEU A 204 -0.63 -19.38 7.28
C LEU A 204 -0.15 -20.74 7.77
N ASP A 205 -1.09 -21.59 8.20
CA ASP A 205 -0.84 -22.92 8.75
C ASP A 205 -0.70 -24.00 7.66
N SER A 206 -0.79 -23.62 6.38
CA SER A 206 -0.81 -24.58 5.26
C SER A 206 0.55 -25.27 5.01
N GLY A 207 1.64 -24.74 5.57
CA GLY A 207 3.01 -25.16 5.29
C GLY A 207 3.48 -24.92 3.85
N LYS A 208 2.77 -24.08 3.08
CA LYS A 208 3.03 -23.83 1.64
C LYS A 208 3.32 -22.36 1.34
N ILE A 209 3.69 -21.60 2.37
CA ILE A 209 4.16 -20.23 2.24
C ILE A 209 5.56 -20.11 2.86
N ASP A 210 6.34 -19.23 2.26
CA ASP A 210 7.62 -18.78 2.79
C ASP A 210 7.50 -17.32 3.23
N ILE A 211 8.14 -16.98 4.34
CA ILE A 211 8.34 -15.59 4.76
C ILE A 211 9.79 -15.21 4.45
N CYS A 212 9.95 -14.29 3.50
CA CYS A 212 11.24 -13.80 3.06
C CYS A 212 11.56 -12.48 3.75
N VAL A 213 12.78 -12.38 4.27
CA VAL A 213 13.30 -11.24 5.00
C VAL A 213 14.52 -10.72 4.26
N SER A 214 14.62 -9.41 4.13
CA SER A 214 15.89 -8.78 3.77
C SER A 214 16.09 -7.46 4.49
N ASP A 215 17.35 -7.08 4.65
CA ASP A 215 17.72 -5.77 5.14
C ASP A 215 19.04 -5.34 4.51
N TRP A 216 19.20 -4.03 4.32
CA TRP A 216 20.47 -3.46 3.91
C TRP A 216 21.07 -2.69 5.06
N TRP A 217 22.34 -2.94 5.33
CA TRP A 217 23.09 -2.23 6.35
C TRP A 217 24.46 -1.81 5.82
N GLY A 218 25.05 -0.79 6.43
CA GLY A 218 26.30 -0.25 5.97
C GLY A 218 26.96 0.65 7.00
N THR A 219 28.16 1.11 6.68
CA THR A 219 28.90 2.07 7.50
C THR A 219 29.52 3.14 6.62
N ARG A 220 29.85 4.28 7.24
CA ARG A 220 30.63 5.33 6.59
C ARG A 220 32.08 4.89 6.36
N HIS A 221 32.77 5.62 5.49
CA HIS A 221 34.23 5.62 5.48
C HIS A 221 34.78 6.01 6.86
N GLU A 222 35.94 5.49 7.24
CA GLU A 222 36.69 5.80 8.48
C GLU A 222 36.09 5.32 9.81
N CYS A 223 34.85 4.85 9.86
CA CYS A 223 34.28 4.26 11.07
C CYS A 223 33.60 2.93 10.78
N GLY A 224 34.02 1.90 11.52
CA GLY A 224 33.35 0.61 11.54
C GLY A 224 32.01 0.69 12.27
N GLY A 225 31.25 -0.39 12.20
CA GLY A 225 29.93 -0.48 12.81
C GLY A 225 29.62 -1.90 13.25
N ARG A 226 28.81 -2.02 14.29
CA ARG A 226 28.20 -3.27 14.69
C ARG A 226 26.75 -3.25 14.25
N TYR A 227 26.31 -4.33 13.65
CA TYR A 227 24.95 -4.53 13.16
C TYR A 227 24.41 -5.82 13.74
N LYS A 228 23.13 -5.83 14.11
CA LYS A 228 22.41 -7.05 14.44
C LYS A 228 21.02 -6.99 13.81
N LEU A 229 20.62 -8.06 13.11
CA LEU A 229 19.26 -8.34 12.71
C LEU A 229 18.70 -9.47 13.57
N LEU A 230 17.50 -9.28 14.09
CA LEU A 230 16.73 -10.30 14.80
C LEU A 230 15.32 -10.32 14.21
N VAL A 231 14.95 -11.45 13.61
CA VAL A 231 13.59 -11.67 13.11
C VAL A 231 13.00 -12.91 13.74
N GLN A 232 11.80 -12.76 14.30
CA GLN A 232 11.09 -13.82 14.99
C GLN A 232 9.70 -14.00 14.41
N LEU A 233 9.31 -15.24 14.15
CA LEU A 233 7.93 -15.60 13.84
C LEU A 233 7.22 -15.99 15.13
N LEU A 234 6.10 -15.33 15.41
CA LEU A 234 5.41 -15.45 16.69
C LEU A 234 3.99 -15.99 16.50
N ASP A 235 3.50 -16.72 17.50
CA ASP A 235 2.11 -17.14 17.57
C ASP A 235 1.15 -16.02 18.05
N ALA A 236 -0.14 -16.36 18.21
CA ALA A 236 -1.17 -15.44 18.72
C ALA A 236 -0.85 -14.87 20.12
N ASN A 237 -0.18 -15.65 20.97
CA ASN A 237 0.22 -15.29 22.33
C ASN A 237 1.60 -14.59 22.38
N LYS A 238 2.20 -14.29 21.22
CA LYS A 238 3.55 -13.73 21.08
C LYS A 238 4.68 -14.69 21.49
N THR A 239 4.41 -15.98 21.57
CA THR A 239 5.44 -17.02 21.76
C THR A 239 6.27 -17.13 20.49
N ILE A 240 7.58 -17.26 20.63
CA ILE A 240 8.52 -17.43 19.51
C ILE A 240 8.42 -18.86 18.98
N LEU A 241 8.08 -19.01 17.70
CA LEU A 241 8.03 -20.30 17.00
C LEU A 241 9.26 -20.54 16.13
N HIS A 242 9.76 -19.47 15.51
CA HIS A 242 10.99 -19.46 14.71
C HIS A 242 11.78 -18.19 15.00
N GLU A 243 13.10 -18.27 14.89
CA GLU A 243 14.01 -17.15 15.09
C GLU A 243 15.16 -17.20 14.08
N PHE A 244 15.51 -16.03 13.56
CA PHE A 244 16.72 -15.79 12.80
C PHE A 244 17.46 -14.61 13.44
N SER A 245 18.76 -14.79 13.69
CA SER A 245 19.63 -13.74 14.20
C SER A 245 20.93 -13.71 13.39
N ASP A 246 21.31 -12.53 12.91
CA ASP A 246 22.59 -12.29 12.22
C ASP A 246 23.27 -11.08 12.88
N MET A 247 24.49 -11.28 13.38
CA MET A 247 25.31 -10.22 13.95
C MET A 247 26.54 -10.03 13.08
N ARG A 248 26.76 -8.78 12.65
CA ARG A 248 27.88 -8.42 11.79
C ARG A 248 28.67 -7.27 12.37
N VAL A 249 29.95 -7.25 12.05
CA VAL A 249 30.87 -6.18 12.43
C VAL A 249 31.70 -5.82 11.21
N THR A 250 31.80 -4.53 10.93
CA THR A 250 32.77 -3.98 9.99
C THR A 250 33.82 -3.19 10.74
N ILE A 251 35.03 -3.19 10.21
CA ILE A 251 36.07 -2.24 10.57
C ILE A 251 35.99 -1.01 9.66
N ALA A 252 36.74 0.03 10.00
CA ALA A 252 36.89 1.19 9.13
C ALA A 252 37.40 0.76 7.74
N HIS A 253 36.81 1.33 6.70
CA HIS A 253 37.17 1.05 5.32
C HIS A 253 37.34 2.36 4.54
N PRO A 254 38.19 2.42 3.51
CA PRO A 254 38.40 3.65 2.72
C PRO A 254 37.11 4.13 2.02
N ASN A 255 36.27 3.17 1.62
CA ASN A 255 35.00 3.43 0.95
C ASN A 255 33.82 3.11 1.86
N SER A 256 32.73 3.86 1.70
CA SER A 256 31.44 3.56 2.32
C SER A 256 30.81 2.35 1.62
N MET A 257 30.20 1.44 2.38
CA MET A 257 29.69 0.18 1.85
C MET A 257 28.29 -0.12 2.39
N TYR A 258 27.48 -0.78 1.57
CA TYR A 258 26.23 -1.42 1.99
C TYR A 258 26.28 -2.91 1.67
N PHE A 259 25.79 -3.71 2.60
CA PHE A 259 25.69 -5.15 2.52
C PHE A 259 24.24 -5.56 2.70
N GLN A 260 23.82 -6.57 1.96
CA GLN A 260 22.50 -7.15 2.13
C GLN A 260 22.57 -8.36 3.07
N VAL A 261 21.57 -8.46 3.94
CA VAL A 261 21.25 -9.70 4.67
C VAL A 261 19.91 -10.19 4.15
N THR A 262 19.82 -11.49 3.90
CA THR A 262 18.58 -12.15 3.46
C THR A 262 18.36 -13.42 4.24
N HIS A 263 17.11 -13.72 4.58
CA HIS A 263 16.72 -14.98 5.18
C HIS A 263 15.34 -15.41 4.67
N VAL A 264 15.10 -16.71 4.61
CA VAL A 264 13.81 -17.27 4.22
C VAL A 264 13.39 -18.27 5.28
N PHE A 265 12.26 -18.00 5.94
CA PHE A 265 11.58 -18.99 6.76
C PHE A 265 10.71 -19.86 5.85
N SER A 266 11.09 -21.11 5.68
CA SER A 266 10.31 -22.17 5.03
C SER A 266 9.88 -23.20 6.07
N ASN A 267 8.96 -24.10 5.72
CA ASN A 267 8.40 -25.09 6.65
C ASN A 267 7.91 -24.45 7.96
N ILE A 268 7.18 -23.35 7.81
CA ILE A 268 6.71 -22.53 8.93
C ILE A 268 5.80 -23.38 9.82
N LYS A 269 5.99 -23.24 11.13
CA LYS A 269 5.22 -24.00 12.14
C LYS A 269 3.80 -23.47 12.14
N VAL A 270 2.84 -24.37 12.31
CA VAL A 270 1.44 -24.03 12.56
C VAL A 270 1.36 -23.05 13.74
N GLY A 271 0.50 -22.04 13.61
CA GLY A 271 0.23 -21.05 14.65
C GLY A 271 0.92 -19.70 14.47
N VAL A 272 1.83 -19.53 13.50
CA VAL A 272 2.46 -18.22 13.23
C VAL A 272 1.41 -17.18 12.82
N ARG A 273 1.36 -16.06 13.54
CA ARG A 273 0.46 -14.91 13.26
C ARG A 273 1.17 -13.58 13.15
N PHE A 274 2.39 -13.46 13.69
CA PHE A 274 3.15 -12.22 13.64
C PHE A 274 4.58 -12.42 13.18
N VAL A 275 5.15 -11.36 12.60
CA VAL A 275 6.59 -11.24 12.35
C VAL A 275 7.10 -10.08 13.19
N SER A 276 8.03 -10.35 14.11
CA SER A 276 8.80 -9.33 14.82
C SER A 276 10.09 -9.10 14.07
N PHE A 277 10.23 -7.94 13.42
CA PHE A 277 11.44 -7.52 12.71
C PHE A 277 12.15 -6.45 13.54
N GLU A 278 13.36 -6.74 14.00
CA GLU A 278 14.15 -5.83 14.82
C GLU A 278 15.60 -5.81 14.32
N HIS A 279 16.16 -4.62 14.21
CA HIS A 279 17.58 -4.45 13.92
C HIS A 279 18.19 -3.34 14.76
N LEU A 280 19.48 -3.52 15.02
CA LEU A 280 20.24 -2.72 15.95
C LEU A 280 21.59 -2.35 15.35
N GLY A 281 22.13 -1.23 15.80
CA GLY A 281 23.50 -0.90 15.49
C GLY A 281 24.12 0.12 16.40
N LYS A 282 25.43 0.23 16.26
CA LYS A 282 26.27 1.26 16.87
C LYS A 282 27.58 1.37 16.12
N ASP A 283 28.33 2.43 16.37
CA ASP A 283 29.69 2.54 15.90
C ASP A 283 30.67 1.60 16.64
N THR A 284 31.92 1.57 16.18
CA THR A 284 33.02 0.88 16.86
C THR A 284 33.99 1.80 17.59
N LEU A 285 33.97 3.11 17.29
CA LEU A 285 34.95 4.08 17.77
C LEU A 285 34.43 4.99 18.91
N TYR A 286 33.15 4.88 19.26
CA TYR A 286 32.49 5.68 20.28
C TYR A 286 32.53 7.19 20.03
N TRP A 287 32.43 7.61 18.77
CA TRP A 287 32.42 9.01 18.39
C TRP A 287 31.02 9.62 18.54
N ALA A 288 30.95 10.76 19.24
CA ALA A 288 29.72 11.52 19.36
C ALA A 288 29.15 11.87 17.96
N GLY A 289 27.84 11.84 17.81
CA GLY A 289 27.12 12.00 16.55
C GLY A 289 26.60 10.68 15.98
N HIS A 290 26.40 10.66 14.66
CA HIS A 290 25.76 9.57 13.92
C HIS A 290 26.77 8.82 13.03
N TYR A 291 27.80 8.29 13.67
CA TYR A 291 28.86 7.52 13.01
C TYR A 291 28.64 6.01 13.05
N GLY A 292 27.50 5.58 13.59
CA GLY A 292 27.15 4.18 13.69
C GLY A 292 26.67 3.57 12.38
N THR A 293 25.99 2.45 12.53
CA THR A 293 25.49 1.67 11.41
C THR A 293 24.33 2.39 10.71
N ARG A 294 24.32 2.30 9.39
CA ARG A 294 23.26 2.77 8.50
C ARG A 294 22.39 1.59 8.11
N MET A 295 21.07 1.70 8.20
CA MET A 295 20.12 0.66 7.78
C MET A 295 19.04 1.22 6.88
N THR A 296 18.67 0.49 5.83
CA THR A 296 17.63 0.90 4.89
C THR A 296 17.07 -0.29 4.12
N ASN A 297 16.01 -0.04 3.36
CA ASN A 297 15.40 -0.99 2.43
C ASN A 297 15.05 -2.33 3.10
N SER A 298 14.60 -2.26 4.35
CA SER A 298 14.13 -3.40 5.12
C SER A 298 12.88 -3.99 4.48
N SER A 299 12.80 -5.32 4.40
CA SER A 299 11.69 -5.99 3.74
C SER A 299 11.28 -7.28 4.44
N VAL A 300 9.98 -7.46 4.53
CA VAL A 300 9.34 -8.74 4.85
C VAL A 300 8.28 -8.99 3.78
N THR A 301 8.41 -10.08 3.02
CA THR A 301 7.44 -10.48 1.99
C THR A 301 6.98 -11.91 2.24
N VAL A 302 5.74 -12.19 1.84
CA VAL A 302 5.20 -13.56 1.84
C VAL A 302 5.14 -14.06 0.41
N ARG A 303 5.56 -15.28 0.16
CA ARG A 303 5.43 -15.94 -1.15
C ARG A 303 4.91 -17.35 -1.00
N VAL A 304 4.34 -17.88 -2.08
CA VAL A 304 4.03 -19.31 -2.17
C VAL A 304 5.37 -20.06 -2.18
N SER A 305 5.50 -21.11 -1.36
CA SER A 305 6.69 -21.94 -1.34
C SER A 305 6.89 -22.57 -2.71
N GLN A 306 8.15 -22.63 -3.16
CA GLN A 306 8.48 -23.41 -4.35
C GLN A 306 8.51 -24.89 -3.94
N PRO A 307 7.98 -25.80 -4.79
CA PRO A 307 8.10 -27.23 -4.55
C PRO A 307 9.56 -27.69 -4.55
#